data_AF-A0A345RBK0-F1
#
_entry.id   AF-A0A345RBK0-F1
#
_cell.length_a   1.000
_cell.length_b   1.000
_cell.length_c   1.000
_cell.angle_alpha   90.00
_cell.angle_beta   90.00
_cell.angle_gamma   90.00
#
_symmetry.space_group_name_H-M   'P 1'
#
loop_
_entity.id
_entity.type
_entity.pdbx_description
1 polymer ?
#
loop_
_entity_poly.entity_id
_entity_poly.type
_entity_poly.pdbx_seq_one_letter_code
_entity_poly.pdbx_strand_id
1 'polypeptide(L)'
;MTSYLPAGEVFDENAFAVVSDVLGRFPDINWLTGRSVTRNADGVITDSFLPHPFQRRYIACGMYGTRLPALQQESTFWRASLTQEIDLDALRPLKLAGDYFIWKTFAENHDLYVVNSHLGAFSIEQGQLSQQVRGAYRKELRTLRRRPTFIERAGALVHRLRTKYRQPRKNAPRLIRYDHGAACWVMKNKG
;
A
#
# COMPACT_ATOMS: atom_id res chain seq x y z
N MET A 1 15.32 -5.74 5.27
CA MET A 1 13.97 -5.26 4.88
C MET A 1 12.99 -6.40 5.08
N THR A 2 11.72 -6.08 5.25
CA THR A 2 10.64 -7.05 5.47
C THR A 2 9.49 -6.74 4.50
N SER A 3 8.75 -7.78 4.09
CA SER A 3 7.51 -7.68 3.33
C SER A 3 6.57 -8.81 3.75
N TYR A 4 5.30 -8.72 3.38
CA TYR A 4 4.32 -9.77 3.59
C TYR A 4 3.75 -10.16 2.24
N LEU A 5 4.02 -11.38 1.78
CA LEU A 5 3.60 -11.88 0.48
C LEU A 5 2.57 -12.99 0.68
N PRO A 6 1.36 -12.88 0.11
CA PRO A 6 0.41 -14.00 0.14
C PRO A 6 0.91 -15.17 -0.69
N ALA A 7 0.44 -16.37 -0.36
CA ALA A 7 0.73 -17.57 -1.15
C ALA A 7 0.23 -17.40 -2.60
N GLY A 8 1.08 -17.72 -3.58
CA GLY A 8 0.77 -17.64 -5.01
C GLY A 8 1.15 -16.31 -5.67
N GLU A 9 1.41 -15.26 -4.88
CA GLU A 9 1.88 -13.99 -5.42
C GLU A 9 3.40 -13.98 -5.61
N VAL A 10 3.87 -13.13 -6.52
CA VAL A 10 5.29 -13.06 -6.90
C VAL A 10 5.72 -11.59 -6.96
N PHE A 11 6.94 -11.34 -6.49
CA PHE A 11 7.58 -10.03 -6.64
C PHE A 11 8.09 -9.81 -8.05
N ASP A 12 8.20 -8.56 -8.46
CA ASP A 12 8.99 -8.19 -9.63
C ASP A 12 10.45 -8.62 -9.44
N GLU A 13 11.11 -9.06 -10.51
CA GLU A 13 12.51 -9.51 -10.45
C GLU A 13 13.46 -8.43 -9.88
N ASN A 14 13.13 -7.15 -10.07
CA ASN A 14 13.92 -6.02 -9.60
C ASN A 14 13.40 -5.42 -8.29
N ALA A 15 12.34 -5.98 -7.69
CA ALA A 15 11.68 -5.40 -6.52
C ALA A 15 12.64 -5.13 -5.37
N PHE A 16 13.45 -6.13 -4.98
CA PHE A 16 14.40 -6.00 -3.88
C PHE A 16 15.55 -5.03 -4.19
N ALA A 17 16.01 -4.96 -5.44
CA ALA A 17 17.03 -4.00 -5.86
C ALA A 17 16.50 -2.56 -5.72
N VAL A 18 15.28 -2.31 -6.22
CA VAL A 18 14.61 -1.01 -6.10
C VAL A 18 14.40 -0.63 -4.63
N VAL A 19 13.85 -1.54 -3.82
CA VAL A 19 13.59 -1.26 -2.40
C VAL A 19 14.89 -1.01 -1.64
N SER A 20 15.95 -1.78 -1.92
CA SER A 20 17.25 -1.62 -1.28
C SER A 20 17.88 -0.27 -1.61
N ASP A 21 17.86 0.15 -2.88
CA ASP A 21 18.37 1.45 -3.31
C ASP A 21 17.58 2.60 -2.66
N VAL A 22 16.25 2.56 -2.76
CA VAL A 22 15.38 3.59 -2.19
C VAL A 22 15.56 3.71 -0.67
N LEU A 23 15.52 2.60 0.08
CA LEU A 23 15.70 2.63 1.53
C LEU A 23 17.15 2.95 1.93
N GLY A 24 18.14 2.63 1.10
CA GLY A 24 19.53 3.04 1.31
C GLY A 24 19.71 4.55 1.16
N ARG A 25 19.05 5.14 0.16
CA ARG A 25 19.13 6.57 -0.14
C ARG A 25 18.33 7.46 0.81
N PHE A 26 17.19 6.96 1.30
CA PHE A 26 16.28 7.70 2.17
C PHE A 26 16.17 7.01 3.55
N PRO A 27 17.10 7.28 4.48
CA PRO A 27 17.13 6.61 5.79
C PRO A 27 15.85 6.86 6.61
N ASP A 28 15.21 8.02 6.45
CA ASP A 28 14.00 8.42 7.18
C ASP A 28 12.73 7.68 6.72
N ILE A 29 12.77 6.96 5.59
CA ILE A 29 11.63 6.18 5.10
C ILE A 29 11.61 4.85 5.83
N ASN A 30 10.58 4.61 6.64
CA ASN A 30 10.40 3.36 7.36
C ASN A 30 9.64 2.30 6.53
N TRP A 31 8.69 2.72 5.70
CA TRP A 31 7.90 1.83 4.87
C TRP A 31 7.44 2.51 3.58
N LEU A 32 7.32 1.71 2.52
CA LEU A 32 6.97 2.16 1.18
C LEU A 32 6.11 1.14 0.45
N THR A 33 5.40 1.61 -0.57
CA THR A 33 4.65 0.76 -1.49
C THR A 33 4.95 1.14 -2.95
N GLY A 34 4.84 0.17 -3.85
CA GLY A 34 5.04 0.35 -5.28
C GLY A 34 3.80 0.86 -6.02
N ARG A 35 3.85 0.70 -7.34
CA ARG A 35 2.67 0.78 -8.19
C ARG A 35 1.68 -0.30 -7.79
N SER A 36 0.41 0.00 -7.98
CA SER A 36 -0.62 -1.02 -7.85
C SER A 36 -0.73 -1.77 -9.15
N VAL A 37 -0.43 -3.07 -9.12
CA VAL A 37 -0.37 -3.92 -10.32
C VAL A 37 -1.27 -5.12 -10.14
N THR A 38 -1.99 -5.48 -11.20
CA THR A 38 -2.79 -6.70 -11.25
C THR A 38 -2.38 -7.54 -12.43
N ARG A 39 -2.44 -8.86 -12.27
CA ARG A 39 -2.16 -9.83 -13.32
C ARG A 39 -3.27 -10.87 -13.41
N ASN A 40 -3.42 -11.49 -14.57
CA ASN A 40 -4.32 -12.62 -14.75
C ASN A 40 -3.69 -13.93 -14.23
N ALA A 41 -4.42 -15.04 -14.35
CA ALA A 41 -3.95 -16.38 -13.95
C ALA A 41 -2.70 -16.85 -14.70
N ASP A 42 -2.46 -16.36 -15.92
CA ASP A 42 -1.26 -16.66 -16.71
C ASP A 42 -0.04 -15.82 -16.31
N GLY A 43 -0.20 -14.97 -15.29
CA GLY A 43 0.86 -14.07 -14.82
C GLY A 43 1.02 -12.79 -15.66
N VAL A 44 0.18 -12.57 -16.67
CA VAL A 44 0.23 -11.38 -17.54
C VAL A 44 -0.33 -10.18 -16.79
N ILE A 45 0.43 -9.09 -16.75
CA ILE A 45 -0.02 -7.82 -16.16
C ILE A 45 -1.20 -7.26 -16.97
N THR A 46 -2.34 -7.10 -16.30
CA THR A 46 -3.59 -6.61 -16.91
C THR A 46 -3.89 -5.16 -16.58
N ASP A 47 -3.39 -4.65 -15.44
CA ASP A 47 -3.52 -3.25 -15.06
C ASP A 47 -2.35 -2.79 -14.18
N SER A 48 -1.98 -1.52 -14.29
CA SER A 48 -0.94 -0.90 -13.48
C SER A 48 -1.21 0.59 -13.30
N PHE A 49 -1.46 1.03 -12.06
CA PHE A 49 -1.62 2.45 -11.75
C PHE A 49 -0.68 2.91 -10.64
N LEU A 50 -0.31 4.19 -10.70
CA LEU A 50 0.48 4.84 -9.65
C LEU A 50 -0.46 5.36 -8.56
N PRO A 51 -0.49 4.77 -7.36
CA PRO A 51 -1.33 5.29 -6.29
C PRO A 51 -0.88 6.69 -5.88
N HIS A 52 -1.83 7.52 -5.47
CA HIS A 52 -1.49 8.77 -4.79
C HIS A 52 -0.92 8.43 -3.40
N PRO A 53 0.04 9.22 -2.89
CA PRO A 53 0.55 9.06 -1.53
C PRO A 53 -0.58 8.95 -0.49
N PHE A 54 -0.54 7.87 0.28
CA PHE A 54 -1.62 7.50 1.19
C PHE A 54 -1.67 8.44 2.40
N GLN A 55 -2.88 8.80 2.84
CA GLN A 55 -3.04 9.64 4.04
C GLN A 55 -3.25 8.77 5.28
N ARG A 56 -2.38 8.92 6.29
CA ARG A 56 -2.48 8.18 7.58
C ARG A 56 -3.88 8.20 8.17
N ARG A 57 -4.55 9.35 8.18
CA ARG A 57 -5.93 9.48 8.68
C ARG A 57 -6.93 8.53 8.00
N TYR A 58 -6.75 8.25 6.71
CA TYR A 58 -7.62 7.36 5.92
C TYR A 58 -7.22 5.89 6.06
N ILE A 59 -5.95 5.60 6.37
CA ILE A 59 -5.54 4.27 6.81
C ILE A 59 -6.18 3.99 8.18
N ALA A 60 -5.99 4.88 9.15
CA ALA A 60 -6.46 4.72 10.53
C ALA A 60 -7.98 4.46 10.66
N CYS A 61 -8.80 5.12 9.82
CA CYS A 61 -10.26 4.93 9.81
C CYS A 61 -10.76 3.94 8.74
N GLY A 62 -9.85 3.14 8.15
CA GLY A 62 -10.19 2.06 7.25
C GLY A 62 -10.89 2.50 5.97
N MET A 63 -10.54 3.68 5.43
CA MET A 63 -11.09 4.15 4.15
C MET A 63 -10.42 3.45 2.97
N TYR A 64 -9.10 3.24 3.02
CA TYR A 64 -8.39 2.37 2.09
C TYR A 64 -8.86 0.93 2.31
N GLY A 65 -9.42 0.30 1.27
CA GLY A 65 -10.06 -1.02 1.34
C GLY A 65 -11.60 -0.99 1.53
N THR A 66 -12.20 0.17 1.83
CA THR A 66 -13.67 0.31 1.90
C THR A 66 -14.26 1.32 0.93
N ARG A 67 -13.70 2.53 0.88
CA ARG A 67 -14.16 3.65 0.03
C ARG A 67 -13.07 4.15 -0.91
N LEU A 68 -11.82 3.93 -0.56
CA LEU A 68 -10.62 4.20 -1.34
C LEU A 68 -9.97 2.87 -1.78
N PRO A 69 -9.14 2.88 -2.84
CA PRO A 69 -8.39 1.69 -3.27
C PRO A 69 -7.64 1.04 -2.10
N ALA A 70 -7.56 -0.29 -2.07
CA ALA A 70 -6.78 -0.98 -1.05
C ALA A 70 -5.28 -0.73 -1.26
N LEU A 71 -4.51 -0.79 -0.17
CA LEU A 71 -3.06 -0.88 -0.25
C LEU A 71 -2.70 -2.34 -0.53
N GLN A 72 -1.98 -2.58 -1.62
CA GLN A 72 -1.57 -3.95 -2.00
C GLN A 72 -0.44 -4.44 -1.11
N GLN A 73 -0.54 -5.70 -0.73
CA GLN A 73 0.38 -6.32 0.22
C GLN A 73 1.71 -6.65 -0.45
N GLU A 74 1.61 -7.21 -1.65
CA GLU A 74 2.69 -7.66 -2.53
C GLU A 74 3.59 -6.50 -2.98
N SER A 75 3.04 -5.29 -2.99
CA SER A 75 3.78 -4.09 -3.37
C SER A 75 4.37 -3.35 -2.17
N THR A 76 4.22 -3.82 -0.93
CA THR A 76 4.54 -3.05 0.28
C THR A 76 5.68 -3.66 1.09
N PHE A 77 6.66 -2.83 1.43
CA PHE A 77 7.90 -3.19 2.11
C PHE A 77 8.16 -2.23 3.28
N TRP A 78 8.83 -2.74 4.31
CA TRP A 78 9.22 -1.94 5.48
C TRP A 78 10.58 -2.34 6.03
N ARG A 79 11.14 -1.47 6.87
CA ARG A 79 12.36 -1.76 7.63
C ARG A 79 12.08 -2.80 8.71
N ALA A 80 13.06 -3.66 9.01
CA ALA A 80 12.89 -4.70 10.03
C ALA A 80 12.48 -4.13 11.40
N SER A 81 12.93 -2.91 11.74
CA SER A 81 12.56 -2.19 12.96
C SER A 81 11.04 -2.05 13.16
N LEU A 82 10.28 -1.77 12.08
CA LEU A 82 8.82 -1.65 12.15
C LEU A 82 8.14 -2.97 12.52
N THR A 83 8.76 -4.12 12.24
CA THR A 83 8.18 -5.43 12.60
C THR A 83 8.00 -5.56 14.12
N GLN A 84 8.84 -4.88 14.90
CA GLN A 84 8.75 -4.87 16.38
C GLN A 84 7.56 -4.05 16.89
N GLU A 85 6.96 -3.20 16.06
CA GLU A 85 5.75 -2.44 16.42
C GLU A 85 4.48 -3.28 16.26
N ILE A 86 4.55 -4.45 15.61
CA ILE A 86 3.40 -5.32 15.38
C ILE A 86 3.13 -6.17 16.62
N ASP A 87 1.97 -5.98 17.23
CA ASP A 87 1.44 -6.92 18.22
C ASP A 87 0.98 -8.21 17.54
N LEU A 88 1.82 -9.25 17.64
CA LEU A 88 1.56 -10.56 17.04
C LEU A 88 0.37 -11.27 17.69
N ASP A 89 0.09 -11.04 18.97
CA ASP A 89 -1.03 -11.67 19.66
C ASP A 89 -2.37 -11.07 19.23
N ALA A 90 -2.40 -9.77 18.96
CA ALA A 90 -3.54 -9.11 18.34
C ALA A 90 -3.70 -9.46 16.84
N LEU A 91 -2.61 -9.77 16.13
CA LEU A 91 -2.63 -10.16 14.72
C LEU A 91 -3.10 -11.61 14.50
N ARG A 92 -2.65 -12.56 15.34
CA ARG A 92 -2.97 -14.00 15.25
C ARG A 92 -4.44 -14.36 15.03
N PRO A 93 -5.43 -13.75 15.72
CA PRO A 93 -6.83 -14.11 15.52
C PRO A 93 -7.43 -13.58 14.21
N LEU A 94 -6.74 -12.67 13.50
CA LEU A 94 -7.23 -12.07 12.25
C LEU A 94 -7.06 -13.04 11.08
N LYS A 95 -8.13 -13.26 10.33
CA LYS A 95 -8.14 -14.24 9.24
C LYS A 95 -7.99 -13.63 7.85
N LEU A 96 -8.49 -12.40 7.66
CA LEU A 96 -8.61 -11.76 6.35
C LEU A 96 -7.97 -10.37 6.32
N ALA A 97 -8.09 -9.59 7.39
CA ALA A 97 -7.65 -8.19 7.47
C ALA A 97 -6.36 -7.99 8.28
N GLY A 98 -5.50 -9.01 8.31
CA GLY A 98 -4.20 -8.94 8.98
C GLY A 98 -3.24 -7.93 8.34
N ASP A 99 -3.30 -7.80 7.01
CA ASP A 99 -2.64 -6.75 6.24
C ASP A 99 -3.03 -5.34 6.76
N TYR A 100 -4.33 -5.08 6.90
CA TYR A 100 -4.85 -3.82 7.37
C TYR A 100 -4.44 -3.53 8.81
N PHE A 101 -4.38 -4.54 9.67
CA PHE A 101 -3.86 -4.38 11.03
C PHE A 101 -2.42 -3.84 11.01
N ILE A 102 -1.55 -4.46 10.23
CA ILE A 102 -0.15 -4.03 10.06
C ILE A 102 -0.08 -2.59 9.51
N TRP A 103 -0.84 -2.29 8.46
CA TRP A 103 -0.86 -0.94 7.88
C TRP A 103 -1.38 0.12 8.85
N LYS A 104 -2.39 -0.22 9.64
CA LYS A 104 -2.92 0.66 10.67
C LYS A 104 -1.85 0.93 11.73
N THR A 105 -1.19 -0.10 12.25
CA THR A 105 -0.10 0.01 13.22
C THR A 105 1.01 0.94 12.72
N PHE A 106 1.51 0.72 11.50
CA PHE A 106 2.56 1.57 10.95
C PHE A 106 2.09 3.01 10.72
N ALA A 107 0.86 3.20 10.26
CA ALA A 107 0.29 4.52 10.02
C ALA A 107 0.02 5.33 11.31
N GLU A 108 0.15 4.74 12.50
CA GLU A 108 0.05 5.46 13.77
C GLU A 108 1.23 6.39 13.99
N ASN A 109 2.43 6.04 13.52
CA ASN A 109 3.65 6.83 13.73
C ASN A 109 4.37 7.21 12.42
N HIS A 110 4.15 6.45 11.34
CA HIS A 110 4.96 6.53 10.12
C HIS A 110 4.12 6.86 8.89
N ASP A 111 4.65 7.75 8.05
CA ASP A 111 4.06 8.05 6.75
C ASP A 111 4.40 6.95 5.73
N LEU A 112 3.42 6.50 4.94
CA LEU A 112 3.66 5.58 3.82
C LEU A 112 4.15 6.37 2.59
N TYR A 113 5.26 5.93 2.04
CA TYR A 113 5.84 6.46 0.81
C TYR A 113 5.45 5.62 -0.40
N VAL A 114 5.35 6.24 -1.57
CA VAL A 114 5.04 5.55 -2.83
C VAL A 114 6.23 5.63 -3.75
N VAL A 115 6.77 4.49 -4.17
CA VAL A 115 7.77 4.41 -5.24
C VAL A 115 7.07 4.13 -6.57
N ASN A 116 7.38 4.92 -7.60
CA ASN A 116 6.88 4.70 -8.94
C ASN A 116 7.64 3.56 -9.64
N SER A 117 7.54 2.35 -9.11
CA SER A 117 8.07 1.11 -9.67
C SER A 117 7.10 -0.04 -9.46
N HIS A 118 7.12 -1.04 -10.33
CA HIS A 118 6.50 -2.33 -10.06
C HIS A 118 7.34 -3.06 -9.01
N LEU A 119 6.72 -3.52 -7.93
CA LEU A 119 7.40 -4.30 -6.88
C LEU A 119 6.76 -5.68 -6.70
N GLY A 120 5.46 -5.79 -6.92
CA GLY A 120 4.71 -7.03 -6.95
C GLY A 120 3.37 -6.80 -7.64
N ALA A 121 2.68 -7.89 -7.94
CA ALA A 121 1.37 -7.87 -8.59
C ALA A 121 0.39 -8.74 -7.83
N PHE A 122 -0.87 -8.31 -7.79
CA PHE A 122 -1.98 -9.11 -7.27
C PHE A 122 -2.62 -9.92 -8.40
N SER A 123 -2.76 -11.22 -8.19
CA SER A 123 -3.34 -12.13 -9.17
C SER A 123 -4.86 -12.08 -9.09
N ILE A 124 -5.53 -11.91 -10.23
CA ILE A 124 -6.97 -11.98 -10.37
C ILE A 124 -7.30 -13.25 -11.16
N GLU A 125 -7.80 -14.24 -10.44
CA GLU A 125 -8.27 -15.50 -11.03
C GLU A 125 -9.80 -15.53 -11.11
N GLN A 126 -10.35 -16.19 -12.12
CA GLN A 126 -11.78 -16.45 -12.17
C GLN A 126 -12.17 -17.38 -11.02
N GLY A 127 -13.15 -16.98 -10.20
CA GLY A 127 -13.64 -17.78 -9.07
C GLY A 127 -12.87 -17.62 -7.77
N GLN A 128 -11.96 -16.64 -7.67
CA GLN A 128 -11.17 -16.37 -6.46
C GLN A 128 -12.03 -16.36 -5.18
N LEU A 129 -11.55 -17.00 -4.11
CA LEU A 129 -12.20 -17.09 -2.79
C LEU A 129 -12.59 -15.72 -2.19
N SER A 130 -11.95 -14.62 -2.61
CA SER A 130 -12.33 -13.24 -2.27
C SER A 130 -13.77 -12.89 -2.73
N GLN A 131 -14.33 -13.66 -3.67
CA GLN A 131 -15.73 -13.61 -4.09
C GLN A 131 -16.67 -14.51 -3.26
N GLN A 132 -16.17 -15.55 -2.59
CA GLN A 132 -16.99 -16.54 -1.89
C GLN A 132 -17.68 -15.99 -0.63
N VAL A 133 -17.07 -15.01 0.05
CA VAL A 133 -17.76 -14.23 1.10
C VAL A 133 -17.56 -12.74 0.86
N ARG A 134 -18.33 -12.21 -0.10
CA ARG A 134 -18.36 -10.78 -0.43
C ARG A 134 -18.42 -9.93 0.84
N GLY A 135 -17.33 -9.23 1.13
CA GLY A 135 -17.26 -8.27 2.24
C GLY A 135 -16.86 -8.83 3.61
N ALA A 136 -16.46 -10.10 3.74
CA ALA A 136 -15.90 -10.62 4.98
C ALA A 136 -14.64 -9.84 5.41
N TYR A 137 -13.73 -9.59 4.47
CA TYR A 137 -12.58 -8.70 4.68
C TYR A 137 -13.02 -7.33 5.21
N ARG A 138 -14.01 -6.70 4.57
CA ARG A 138 -14.53 -5.39 5.01
C ARG A 138 -15.19 -5.46 6.38
N LYS A 139 -15.76 -6.61 6.76
CA LYS A 139 -16.39 -6.81 8.07
C LYS A 139 -15.31 -6.89 9.16
N GLU A 140 -14.26 -7.66 8.95
CA GLU A 140 -13.12 -7.75 9.89
C GLU A 140 -12.34 -6.42 9.95
N LEU A 141 -12.06 -5.79 8.82
CA LEU A 141 -11.45 -4.44 8.80
C LEU A 141 -12.26 -3.41 9.60
N ARG A 142 -13.60 -3.51 9.59
CA ARG A 142 -14.47 -2.62 10.36
C ARG A 142 -14.39 -2.83 11.87
N THR A 143 -13.97 -4.00 12.37
CA THR A 143 -13.75 -4.22 13.81
C THR A 143 -12.44 -3.57 14.26
N LEU A 144 -11.45 -3.51 13.38
CA LEU A 144 -10.11 -2.96 13.66
C LEU A 144 -10.04 -1.43 13.54
N ARG A 145 -10.83 -0.84 12.63
CA ARG A 145 -10.76 0.61 12.35
C ARG A 145 -11.47 1.44 13.42
N ARG A 146 -10.99 2.66 13.63
CA ARG A 146 -11.83 3.69 14.29
C ARG A 146 -12.94 4.13 13.35
N ARG A 147 -14.09 4.53 13.89
CA ARG A 147 -15.18 5.07 13.08
C ARG A 147 -14.73 6.38 12.41
N PRO A 148 -14.87 6.52 11.08
CA PRO A 148 -14.54 7.76 10.40
C PRO A 148 -15.56 8.84 10.69
N THR A 149 -15.10 10.07 10.88
CA THR A 149 -15.97 11.25 11.03
C THR A 149 -16.68 11.59 9.71
N PHE A 150 -17.70 12.44 9.76
CA PHE A 150 -18.38 12.92 8.55
C PHE A 150 -17.43 13.67 7.61
N ILE A 151 -16.54 14.51 8.16
CA ILE A 151 -15.53 15.25 7.40
C ILE A 151 -14.58 14.27 6.69
N GLU A 152 -14.16 13.19 7.36
CA GLU A 152 -13.29 12.18 6.75
C GLU A 152 -13.99 11.40 5.64
N ARG A 153 -15.28 11.10 5.79
CA ARG A 153 -16.11 10.47 4.74
C ARG A 153 -16.24 11.37 3.52
N ALA A 154 -16.61 12.63 3.72
CA ALA A 154 -16.73 13.61 2.64
C ALA A 154 -15.37 13.84 1.96
N GLY A 155 -14.32 14.04 2.75
CA GLY A 155 -12.95 14.19 2.24
C GLY A 155 -12.45 12.97 1.46
N ALA A 156 -12.76 11.75 1.92
CA ALA A 156 -12.41 10.53 1.21
C ALA A 156 -13.18 10.41 -0.12
N LEU A 157 -14.44 10.86 -0.20
CA LEU A 157 -15.18 10.89 -1.46
C LEU A 157 -14.54 11.88 -2.45
N VAL A 158 -14.23 13.10 -2.01
CA VAL A 158 -13.53 14.09 -2.84
C VAL A 158 -12.17 13.56 -3.27
N HIS A 159 -11.42 12.93 -2.35
CA HIS A 159 -10.15 12.31 -2.65
C HIS A 159 -10.29 11.22 -3.72
N ARG A 160 -11.27 10.31 -3.59
CA ARG A 160 -11.57 9.26 -4.58
C ARG A 160 -11.83 9.85 -5.96
N LEU A 161 -12.68 10.87 -6.05
CA LEU A 161 -13.00 11.52 -7.32
C LEU A 161 -11.75 12.15 -7.94
N ARG A 162 -10.92 12.82 -7.12
CA ARG A 162 -9.68 13.42 -7.56
C ARG A 162 -8.68 12.38 -8.08
N THR A 163 -8.48 11.28 -7.36
CA THR A 163 -7.50 10.25 -7.71
C THR A 163 -7.96 9.34 -8.84
N LYS A 164 -9.28 9.20 -9.05
CA LYS A 164 -9.84 8.41 -10.17
C LYS A 164 -9.46 8.99 -11.54
N TYR A 165 -9.40 10.32 -11.66
CA TYR A 165 -9.21 10.98 -12.96
C TYR A 165 -7.85 11.67 -13.11
N ARG A 166 -6.99 11.64 -12.09
CA ARG A 166 -5.70 12.35 -12.13
C ARG A 166 -4.59 11.45 -11.61
N GLN A 167 -3.48 11.43 -12.34
CA GLN A 167 -2.23 10.84 -11.85
C GLN A 167 -1.59 11.74 -10.77
N PRO A 168 -0.79 11.18 -9.86
CA PRO A 168 0.02 11.97 -8.94
C PRO A 168 0.92 12.93 -9.69
N ARG A 169 1.00 14.19 -9.23
CA ARG A 169 1.97 15.15 -9.78
C ARG A 169 3.39 14.63 -9.53
N LYS A 170 4.31 14.95 -10.43
CA LYS A 170 5.74 14.56 -10.29
C LYS A 170 6.35 15.03 -8.96
N ASN A 171 5.87 16.14 -8.43
CA ASN A 171 6.31 16.76 -7.18
C ASN A 171 5.41 16.46 -5.97
N ALA A 172 4.56 15.42 -6.04
CA ALA A 172 3.72 15.05 -4.90
C ALA A 172 4.61 14.66 -3.70
N PRO A 173 4.28 15.10 -2.48
CA PRO A 173 5.06 14.75 -1.30
C PRO A 173 4.99 13.24 -1.07
N ARG A 174 6.12 12.62 -0.68
CA ARG A 174 6.26 11.18 -0.44
C ARG A 174 6.07 10.30 -1.69
N LEU A 175 6.13 10.90 -2.89
CA LEU A 175 6.25 10.17 -4.14
C LEU A 175 7.72 10.14 -4.56
N ILE A 176 8.24 8.92 -4.73
CA ILE A 176 9.60 8.64 -5.15
C ILE A 176 9.56 8.23 -6.61
N ARG A 177 10.44 8.80 -7.42
CA ARG A 177 10.51 8.55 -8.86
C ARG A 177 11.95 8.38 -9.27
N TYR A 178 12.20 7.58 -10.29
CA TYR A 178 13.52 7.51 -10.89
C TYR A 178 13.75 8.74 -11.78
N ASP A 179 14.88 9.41 -11.57
CA ASP A 179 15.40 10.47 -12.43
C ASP A 179 16.43 9.86 -13.36
N HIS A 180 16.12 9.83 -14.66
CA HIS A 180 17.02 9.28 -15.68
C HIS A 180 18.24 10.16 -15.94
N GLY A 181 18.16 11.48 -15.71
CA GLY A 181 19.28 12.39 -15.88
C GLY A 181 20.31 12.24 -14.76
N ALA A 182 19.84 12.05 -13.53
CA ALA A 182 20.70 11.81 -12.37
C ALA A 182 20.96 10.32 -12.06
N ALA A 183 20.39 9.41 -12.87
CA ALA A 183 20.44 7.95 -12.69
C ALA A 183 20.16 7.48 -11.26
N CYS A 184 19.11 8.01 -10.64
CA CYS A 184 18.79 7.68 -9.25
C CYS A 184 17.34 7.95 -8.84
N TRP A 185 16.93 7.40 -7.70
CA TRP A 185 15.64 7.73 -7.08
C TRP A 185 15.67 9.11 -6.43
N VAL A 186 14.66 9.92 -6.76
CA VAL A 186 14.46 11.25 -6.21
C VAL A 186 13.08 11.37 -5.55
N MET A 187 13.04 12.16 -4.49
CA MET A 187 11.82 12.55 -3.81
C MET A 187 11.92 14.02 -3.46
N LYS A 188 10.85 14.78 -3.69
CA LYS A 188 10.82 16.18 -3.24
C LYS A 188 10.64 16.20 -1.72
N ASN A 189 11.66 16.67 -1.00
CA ASN A 189 11.57 16.90 0.44
C ASN A 189 10.46 17.91 0.76
N LYS A 190 9.83 17.72 1.92
CA LYS A 190 9.00 18.75 2.56
C LYS A 190 9.88 20.00 2.67
N GLY A 191 9.54 21.04 1.92
CA GLY A 191 10.02 22.39 2.23
C GLY A 191 9.41 22.85 3.54
#